data_AF-A0A7Y0BCH2-F1
#
_entry.id   AF-A0A7Y0BCH2-F1
#
_cell.length_a   1.000
_cell.length_b   1.000
_cell.length_c   1.000
_cell.angle_alpha   90.00
_cell.angle_beta   90.00
_cell.angle_gamma   90.00
#
_symmetry.space_group_name_H-M   'P 1'
#
loop_
_entity.id
_entity.type
_entity.pdbx_description
1 polymer ?
#
loop_
_entity_poly.entity_id
_entity_poly.type
_entity_poly.pdbx_seq_one_letter_code
_entity_poly.pdbx_strand_id
1 'polypeptide(L)'
;MLDENVAFLRASAASFDAGFEAEAKRLAVTLRVLLHDTASSHSLLDQLGLKDQMAYVDTASRINPRNLLPAAPALVLMRMTSGVGADYVAPLDMPLPPSHIHPPAPFTSWWTEEHTRDDSGALWSRKKFVLTMSNKEGGAHVDPHLNSAYEHLAKQNGMGFISNASGENLPLDGNVVAISVRQIAHEFMKTLDAHRDLLS
;
A
#
# COMPACT_ATOMS: atom_id res chain seq x y z
N MET A 1 -1.11 -10.14 -21.86
CA MET A 1 -1.26 -8.77 -21.31
C MET A 1 -1.34 -8.79 -19.78
N LEU A 2 -2.16 -9.67 -19.17
CA LEU A 2 -2.19 -9.82 -17.71
C LEU A 2 -0.88 -10.37 -17.17
N ASP A 3 -0.40 -11.49 -17.71
CA ASP A 3 0.86 -12.13 -17.28
C ASP A 3 2.07 -11.20 -17.35
N GLU A 4 2.13 -10.36 -18.39
CA GLU A 4 3.19 -9.38 -18.57
C GLU A 4 3.16 -8.30 -17.47
N ASN A 5 1.98 -7.74 -17.18
CA ASN A 5 1.83 -6.78 -16.08
C ASN A 5 2.15 -7.42 -14.72
N VAL A 6 1.77 -8.69 -14.51
CA VAL A 6 2.11 -9.44 -13.30
C VAL A 6 3.62 -9.68 -13.21
N ALA A 7 4.29 -9.99 -14.33
CA ALA A 7 5.74 -10.13 -14.38
C ALA A 7 6.45 -8.81 -14.05
N PHE A 8 5.99 -7.67 -14.59
CA PHE A 8 6.51 -6.35 -14.23
C PHE A 8 6.30 -6.03 -12.74
N LEU A 9 5.14 -6.39 -12.19
CA LEU A 9 4.85 -6.21 -10.78
C LEU A 9 5.82 -7.01 -9.89
N ARG A 10 6.07 -8.29 -10.23
CA ARG A 10 7.03 -9.16 -9.53
C ARG A 10 8.46 -8.65 -9.62
N ALA A 11 8.89 -8.20 -10.81
CA ALA A 11 10.23 -7.65 -11.01
C ALA A 11 10.45 -6.36 -10.19
N SER A 12 9.47 -5.45 -10.23
CA SER A 12 9.54 -4.19 -9.47
C SER A 12 9.51 -4.45 -7.96
N ALA A 13 8.72 -5.43 -7.50
CA ALA A 13 8.68 -5.84 -6.09
C ALA A 13 10.03 -6.39 -5.62
N ALA A 14 10.67 -7.25 -6.41
CA ALA A 14 11.99 -7.79 -6.07
C ALA A 14 13.07 -6.69 -6.00
N SER A 15 13.01 -5.70 -6.90
CA SER A 15 13.94 -4.57 -6.91
C SER A 15 13.70 -3.62 -5.72
N PHE A 16 12.44 -3.39 -5.35
CA PHE A 16 12.08 -2.67 -4.13
C PHE A 16 12.63 -3.38 -2.88
N ASP A 17 12.42 -4.70 -2.78
CA ASP A 17 12.87 -5.52 -1.65
C ASP A 17 14.41 -5.59 -1.56
N ALA A 18 15.12 -5.39 -2.69
CA ALA A 18 16.57 -5.24 -2.74
C ALA A 18 17.08 -3.84 -2.30
N GLY A 19 16.18 -2.95 -1.88
CA GLY A 19 16.49 -1.62 -1.35
C GLY A 19 16.25 -0.46 -2.33
N PHE A 20 15.77 -0.73 -3.55
CA PHE A 20 15.49 0.34 -4.50
C PHE A 20 14.05 0.87 -4.35
N GLU A 21 13.83 1.68 -3.31
CA GLU A 21 12.49 2.18 -2.91
C GLU A 21 11.74 2.90 -4.06
N ALA A 22 12.46 3.51 -5.00
CA ALA A 22 11.88 4.21 -6.15
C ALA A 22 10.98 3.31 -7.03
N GLU A 23 11.17 1.99 -7.00
CA GLU A 23 10.32 1.01 -7.70
C GLU A 23 8.88 0.97 -7.20
N ALA A 24 8.60 1.53 -6.02
CA ALA A 24 7.21 1.70 -5.57
C ALA A 24 6.37 2.53 -6.54
N LYS A 25 6.99 3.42 -7.32
CA LYS A 25 6.28 4.16 -8.38
C LYS A 25 5.83 3.23 -9.51
N ARG A 26 6.73 2.36 -9.99
CA ARG A 26 6.40 1.37 -11.03
C ARG A 26 5.35 0.39 -10.54
N LEU A 27 5.47 -0.08 -9.29
CA LEU A 27 4.43 -0.87 -8.63
C LEU A 27 3.07 -0.16 -8.66
N ALA A 28 3.01 1.11 -8.27
CA ALA A 28 1.76 1.87 -8.26
C ALA A 28 1.17 2.05 -9.67
N VAL A 29 1.99 2.34 -10.68
CA VAL A 29 1.54 2.49 -12.07
C VAL A 29 0.96 1.18 -12.59
N THR A 30 1.65 0.06 -12.38
CA THR A 30 1.17 -1.27 -12.78
C THR A 30 -0.12 -1.64 -12.05
N LEU A 31 -0.21 -1.41 -10.73
CA LEU A 31 -1.44 -1.65 -9.97
C LEU A 31 -2.60 -0.79 -10.48
N ARG A 32 -2.37 0.47 -10.84
CA ARG A 32 -3.41 1.34 -11.42
C ARG A 32 -3.96 0.74 -12.71
N VAL A 33 -3.10 0.28 -13.61
CA VAL A 33 -3.51 -0.37 -14.88
C VAL A 33 -4.32 -1.64 -14.63
N LEU A 34 -3.94 -2.42 -13.62
CA LEU A 34 -4.57 -3.70 -13.31
C LEU A 34 -5.92 -3.55 -12.57
N LEU A 35 -6.06 -2.54 -11.71
CA LEU A 35 -7.13 -2.48 -10.70
C LEU A 35 -8.02 -1.24 -10.79
N HIS A 36 -7.58 -0.13 -11.39
CA HIS A 36 -8.31 1.13 -11.31
C HIS A 36 -9.09 1.45 -12.59
N ASP A 37 -10.41 1.57 -12.46
CA ASP A 37 -11.27 2.09 -13.52
C ASP A 37 -11.51 3.59 -13.33
N THR A 38 -11.67 4.29 -14.44
CA THR A 38 -12.17 5.65 -14.54
C THR A 38 -13.42 5.68 -15.44
N ALA A 39 -14.05 6.84 -15.59
CA ALA A 39 -15.19 6.98 -16.50
C ALA A 39 -14.85 6.72 -17.97
N SER A 40 -13.58 6.78 -18.35
CA SER A 40 -13.10 6.66 -19.74
C SER A 40 -12.05 5.56 -19.95
N SER A 41 -11.66 4.84 -18.90
CA SER A 41 -10.64 3.80 -18.96
C SER A 41 -10.98 2.68 -17.99
N HIS A 42 -11.05 1.45 -18.52
CA HIS A 42 -11.27 0.25 -17.73
C HIS A 42 -9.93 -0.42 -17.44
N SER A 43 -9.73 -0.85 -16.21
CA SER A 43 -8.56 -1.64 -15.83
C SER A 43 -8.58 -3.02 -16.48
N LEU A 44 -7.42 -3.67 -16.53
CA LEU A 44 -7.30 -4.97 -17.18
C LEU A 44 -8.18 -6.05 -16.52
N LEU A 45 -8.29 -6.06 -15.18
CA LEU A 45 -9.15 -7.04 -14.51
C LEU A 45 -10.64 -6.79 -14.71
N ASP A 46 -11.06 -5.53 -14.92
CA ASP A 46 -12.44 -5.21 -15.25
C ASP A 46 -12.78 -5.67 -16.67
N GLN A 47 -11.89 -5.41 -17.62
CA GLN A 47 -12.04 -5.89 -19.01
C GLN A 47 -12.10 -7.43 -19.11
N LEU A 48 -11.43 -8.14 -18.19
CA LEU A 48 -11.47 -9.60 -18.09
C LEU A 48 -12.65 -10.12 -17.24
N GLY A 49 -13.43 -9.24 -16.61
CA GLY A 49 -14.52 -9.59 -15.71
C GLY A 49 -14.08 -10.32 -14.44
N LEU A 50 -12.81 -10.19 -14.04
CA LEU A 50 -12.20 -10.98 -12.96
C LEU A 50 -12.30 -10.30 -11.58
N LYS A 51 -12.52 -8.98 -11.54
CA LYS A 51 -12.49 -8.22 -10.27
C LYS A 51 -13.40 -8.80 -9.21
N ASP A 52 -14.65 -9.05 -9.57
CA ASP A 52 -15.67 -9.51 -8.63
C ASP A 52 -15.74 -11.04 -8.49
N GLN A 53 -14.87 -11.76 -9.20
CA GLN A 53 -14.76 -13.22 -9.11
C GLN A 53 -13.72 -13.70 -8.08
N MET A 54 -12.90 -12.79 -7.56
CA MET A 54 -11.82 -13.10 -6.63
C MET A 54 -12.09 -12.53 -5.23
N ALA A 55 -11.66 -13.26 -4.21
CA ALA A 55 -11.59 -12.76 -2.84
C ALA A 55 -10.15 -12.29 -2.54
N TYR A 56 -9.98 -11.00 -2.27
CA TYR A 56 -8.68 -10.36 -2.18
C TYR A 56 -8.07 -10.53 -0.80
N VAL A 57 -6.79 -10.92 -0.76
CA VAL A 57 -6.02 -11.00 0.47
C VAL A 57 -5.96 -9.61 1.10
N ASP A 58 -6.48 -9.51 2.32
CA ASP A 58 -6.53 -8.27 3.08
C ASP A 58 -5.67 -8.44 4.34
N THR A 59 -4.64 -7.61 4.49
CA THR A 59 -3.74 -7.59 5.65
C THR A 59 -3.79 -6.26 6.40
N ALA A 60 -4.76 -5.39 6.08
CA ALA A 60 -4.87 -4.08 6.72
C ALA A 60 -5.41 -4.19 8.14
N SER A 61 -4.69 -3.67 9.14
CA SER A 61 -5.23 -3.63 10.50
C SER A 61 -6.54 -2.84 10.55
N ARG A 62 -7.56 -3.39 11.20
CA ARG A 62 -8.79 -2.63 11.44
C ARG A 62 -8.55 -1.56 12.49
N ILE A 63 -8.97 -0.32 12.21
CA ILE A 63 -8.90 0.79 13.18
C ILE A 63 -9.76 0.41 14.38
N ASN A 64 -9.13 0.21 15.54
CA ASN A 64 -9.87 0.09 16.78
C ASN A 64 -10.42 1.48 17.14
N PRO A 65 -11.76 1.66 17.26
CA PRO A 65 -12.34 2.96 17.60
C PRO A 65 -11.93 3.47 18.99
N ARG A 66 -11.36 2.59 19.83
CA ARG A 66 -10.75 2.95 21.13
C ARG A 66 -9.26 3.28 21.03
N ASN A 67 -8.66 3.24 19.83
CA ASN A 67 -7.27 3.61 19.65
C ASN A 67 -7.09 5.11 19.89
N LEU A 68 -6.30 5.45 20.90
CA LEU A 68 -6.00 6.83 21.29
C LEU A 68 -4.88 7.44 20.45
N LEU A 69 -4.17 6.65 19.63
CA LEU A 69 -3.12 7.15 18.77
C LEU A 69 -3.71 8.00 17.63
N PRO A 70 -3.17 9.20 17.36
CA PRO A 70 -3.68 10.07 16.31
C PRO A 70 -3.57 9.42 14.93
N ALA A 71 -2.51 8.64 14.69
CA ALA A 71 -2.30 7.91 13.45
C ALA A 71 -2.38 6.39 13.64
N ALA A 72 -2.74 5.67 12.57
CA ALA A 72 -2.88 4.23 12.52
C ALA A 72 -2.37 3.69 11.18
N PRO A 73 -1.13 3.13 11.11
CA PRO A 73 -0.60 2.56 9.88
C PRO A 73 -1.15 1.16 9.68
N ALA A 74 -2.18 1.01 8.83
CA ALA A 74 -2.85 -0.30 8.71
C ALA A 74 -2.12 -1.29 7.80
N LEU A 75 -1.35 -0.81 6.82
CA LEU A 75 -0.69 -1.63 5.79
C LEU A 75 0.80 -1.84 6.04
N VAL A 76 1.37 -1.22 7.08
CA VAL A 76 2.80 -1.31 7.39
C VAL A 76 2.99 -1.66 8.86
N LEU A 77 4.11 -2.29 9.17
CA LEU A 77 4.53 -2.53 10.55
C LEU A 77 5.64 -1.55 10.93
N MET A 78 5.73 -1.24 12.22
CA MET A 78 6.88 -0.55 12.79
C MET A 78 7.88 -1.59 13.27
N ARG A 79 9.09 -1.54 12.75
CA ARG A 79 10.21 -2.35 13.23
C ARG A 79 11.10 -1.48 14.09
N MET A 80 11.44 -1.98 15.28
CA MET A 80 12.37 -1.32 16.19
C MET A 80 13.60 -2.20 16.34
N THR A 81 14.77 -1.64 16.09
CA THR A 81 16.06 -2.33 16.23
C THR A 81 16.87 -1.58 17.29
N SER A 82 17.04 -2.21 18.46
CA SER A 82 17.75 -1.63 19.60
C SER A 82 19.17 -1.21 19.22
N GLY A 83 19.51 0.05 19.52
CA GLY A 83 20.82 0.64 19.20
C GLY A 83 21.01 1.02 17.73
N VAL A 84 19.99 0.84 16.87
CA VAL A 84 20.03 1.21 15.44
C VAL A 84 18.99 2.29 15.16
N GLY A 85 17.71 2.03 15.45
CA GLY A 85 16.63 2.94 15.12
C GLY A 85 15.29 2.24 14.96
N ALA A 86 14.34 2.91 14.32
CA ALA A 86 13.04 2.34 13.98
C ALA A 86 12.63 2.73 12.57
N ASP A 87 11.99 1.82 11.87
CA ASP A 87 11.62 1.97 10.48
C ASP A 87 10.26 1.35 10.18
N TYR A 88 9.62 1.82 9.11
CA TYR A 88 8.44 1.18 8.56
C TYR A 88 8.85 0.03 7.64
N VAL A 89 8.09 -1.07 7.71
CA VAL A 89 8.29 -2.23 6.83
C VAL A 89 6.96 -2.74 6.28
N ALA A 90 6.99 -3.23 5.04
CA ALA A 90 5.87 -3.98 4.49
C ALA A 90 5.89 -5.35 5.15
N PRO A 91 4.78 -5.81 5.77
CA PRO A 91 4.78 -7.09 6.46
C PRO A 91 5.00 -8.28 5.52
N LEU A 92 4.59 -8.20 4.24
CA LEU A 92 4.69 -9.29 3.28
C LEU A 92 4.12 -10.60 3.85
N ASP A 93 4.93 -11.66 3.98
CA ASP A 93 4.56 -12.94 4.60
C ASP A 93 5.01 -13.05 6.08
N MET A 94 5.40 -11.96 6.73
CA MET A 94 5.73 -11.96 8.17
C MET A 94 4.50 -12.33 9.01
N PRO A 95 4.69 -12.96 10.18
CA PRO A 95 3.60 -13.17 11.13
C PRO A 95 2.94 -11.84 11.51
N LEU A 96 1.63 -11.76 11.29
CA LEU A 96 0.84 -10.57 11.54
C LEU A 96 0.17 -10.62 12.93
N PRO A 97 0.01 -9.48 13.63
CA PRO A 97 -0.81 -9.40 14.82
C PRO A 97 -2.29 -9.73 14.53
N PRO A 98 -3.08 -10.21 15.52
CA PRO A 98 -4.49 -10.57 15.31
C PRO A 98 -5.37 -9.49 14.67
N SER A 99 -5.04 -8.21 14.85
CA SER A 99 -5.77 -7.07 14.26
C SER A 99 -5.71 -7.00 12.73
N HIS A 100 -4.77 -7.71 12.10
CA HIS A 100 -4.59 -7.81 10.65
C HIS A 100 -5.08 -9.14 10.09
N ILE A 101 -5.55 -10.07 10.93
CA ILE A 101 -5.97 -11.40 10.52
C ILE A 101 -7.49 -11.39 10.36
N HIS A 102 -7.95 -11.42 9.11
CA HIS A 102 -9.36 -11.54 8.75
C HIS A 102 -9.50 -12.27 7.41
N PRO A 103 -10.71 -12.75 7.06
CA PRO A 103 -10.97 -13.36 5.77
C PRO A 103 -10.61 -12.43 4.60
N PRO A 104 -10.28 -12.99 3.42
CA PRO A 104 -10.19 -12.23 2.18
C PRO A 104 -11.47 -11.44 1.91
N ALA A 105 -11.35 -10.27 1.28
CA ALA A 105 -12.45 -9.32 1.07
C ALA A 105 -12.86 -9.22 -0.41
N PRO A 106 -14.13 -8.88 -0.72
CA PRO A 106 -14.52 -8.51 -2.08
C PRO A 106 -13.70 -7.32 -2.60
N PHE A 107 -13.50 -7.24 -3.92
CA PHE A 107 -12.66 -6.20 -4.54
C PHE A 107 -12.99 -4.79 -4.07
N THR A 108 -14.26 -4.39 -4.11
CA THR A 108 -14.68 -3.04 -3.72
C THR A 108 -14.29 -2.71 -2.27
N SER A 109 -14.55 -3.61 -1.33
CA SER A 109 -14.15 -3.45 0.07
C SER A 109 -12.64 -3.35 0.21
N TRP A 110 -11.91 -4.33 -0.33
CA TRP A 110 -10.44 -4.36 -0.27
C TRP A 110 -9.80 -3.09 -0.84
N TRP A 111 -10.32 -2.59 -1.96
CA TRP A 111 -9.77 -1.46 -2.70
C TRP A 111 -10.11 -0.09 -2.10
N THR A 112 -11.34 0.08 -1.62
CA THR A 112 -11.88 1.41 -1.26
C THR A 112 -11.97 1.68 0.24
N GLU A 113 -12.00 0.65 1.09
CA GLU A 113 -12.06 0.86 2.53
C GLU A 113 -10.81 1.56 3.05
N GLU A 114 -11.03 2.51 3.96
CA GLU A 114 -9.98 3.33 4.53
C GLU A 114 -9.59 2.79 5.91
N HIS A 115 -8.40 2.22 5.99
CA HIS A 115 -7.89 1.62 7.22
C HIS A 115 -6.70 2.39 7.80
N THR A 116 -5.97 3.14 6.98
CA THR A 116 -4.86 3.96 7.47
C THR A 116 -5.36 5.36 7.79
N ARG A 117 -4.99 5.86 8.98
CA ARG A 117 -5.22 7.24 9.40
C ARG A 117 -3.87 7.91 9.62
N ASP A 118 -3.65 9.06 8.99
CA ASP A 118 -2.45 9.87 9.24
C ASP A 118 -2.63 10.78 10.47
N ASP A 119 -1.58 11.48 10.89
CA ASP A 119 -1.60 12.33 12.08
C ASP A 119 -2.52 13.56 11.96
N SER A 120 -2.89 13.95 10.74
CA SER A 120 -3.85 15.02 10.45
C SER A 120 -5.30 14.53 10.53
N GLY A 121 -5.49 13.21 10.67
CA GLY A 121 -6.78 12.54 10.65
C GLY A 121 -7.28 12.18 9.26
N ALA A 122 -6.48 12.42 8.20
CA ALA A 122 -6.88 12.03 6.85
C ALA A 122 -6.81 10.51 6.71
N LEU A 123 -7.81 9.97 6.01
CA LEU A 123 -8.00 8.54 5.83
C LEU A 123 -7.43 8.09 4.48
N TRP A 124 -6.93 6.85 4.47
CA TRP A 124 -6.20 6.26 3.36
C TRP A 124 -6.67 4.83 3.09
N SER A 125 -7.16 4.62 1.87
CA SER A 125 -7.43 3.32 1.26
C SER A 125 -6.29 2.89 0.34
N ARG A 126 -6.31 1.62 -0.06
CA ARG A 126 -5.36 1.08 -1.06
C ARG A 126 -5.43 1.85 -2.36
N LYS A 127 -6.66 2.18 -2.80
CA LYS A 127 -6.92 3.07 -3.93
C LYS A 127 -6.17 4.38 -3.78
N LYS A 128 -6.32 5.06 -2.65
CA LYS A 128 -5.68 6.36 -2.41
C LYS A 128 -4.16 6.24 -2.46
N PHE A 129 -3.55 5.24 -1.80
CA PHE A 129 -2.11 5.01 -1.88
C PHE A 129 -1.60 4.85 -3.31
N VAL A 130 -2.23 3.97 -4.09
CA VAL A 130 -1.83 3.67 -5.47
C VAL A 130 -2.01 4.88 -6.38
N LEU A 131 -3.14 5.59 -6.30
CA LEU A 131 -3.40 6.74 -7.16
C LEU A 131 -2.51 7.93 -6.84
N THR A 132 -2.28 8.19 -5.55
CA THR A 132 -1.39 9.25 -5.11
C THR A 132 0.05 9.01 -5.58
N MET A 133 0.55 7.77 -5.50
CA MET A 133 1.91 7.43 -5.94
C MET A 133 2.05 7.41 -7.48
N SER A 134 1.06 6.86 -8.21
CA SER A 134 1.12 6.71 -9.67
C SER A 134 0.94 8.02 -10.45
N ASN A 135 0.17 8.99 -9.92
CA ASN A 135 -0.08 10.26 -10.59
C ASN A 135 1.13 11.22 -10.62
N LYS A 136 2.30 10.80 -10.11
CA LYS A 136 3.53 11.58 -10.10
C LYS A 136 4.35 11.52 -11.39
N GLU A 137 4.02 10.66 -12.36
CA GLU A 137 4.77 10.53 -13.62
C GLU A 137 4.42 11.56 -14.72
N GLY A 138 3.52 12.51 -14.47
CA GLY A 138 2.94 13.28 -15.58
C GLY A 138 3.62 14.58 -15.99
N GLY A 139 4.44 15.24 -15.16
CA GLY A 139 4.97 16.60 -15.45
C GLY A 139 3.90 17.69 -15.73
N ALA A 140 2.62 17.34 -15.77
CA ALA A 140 1.50 18.18 -16.13
C ALA A 140 0.36 17.93 -15.13
N HIS A 141 0.00 19.00 -14.41
CA HIS A 141 -1.18 19.14 -13.55
C HIS A 141 -1.53 17.91 -12.69
N VAL A 142 -0.70 17.68 -11.66
CA VAL A 142 -1.06 16.80 -10.53
C VAL A 142 -2.10 17.52 -9.69
N ASP A 143 -3.18 16.83 -9.30
CA ASP A 143 -4.14 17.31 -8.31
C ASP A 143 -3.37 17.84 -7.07
N PRO A 144 -3.44 19.15 -6.76
CA PRO A 144 -2.71 19.74 -5.64
C PRO A 144 -3.02 19.08 -4.30
N HIS A 145 -4.24 18.55 -4.11
CA HIS A 145 -4.65 17.89 -2.88
C HIS A 145 -4.02 16.50 -2.71
N LEU A 146 -3.89 15.74 -3.80
CA LEU A 146 -3.18 14.46 -3.75
C LEU A 146 -1.69 14.67 -3.51
N ASN A 147 -1.13 15.78 -4.02
CA ASN A 147 0.26 16.10 -3.77
C ASN A 147 0.53 16.46 -2.30
N SER A 148 -0.28 17.33 -1.70
CA SER A 148 -0.09 17.71 -0.30
C SER A 148 -0.24 16.51 0.64
N ALA A 149 -1.23 15.64 0.41
CA ALA A 149 -1.41 14.41 1.18
C ALA A 149 -0.20 13.46 1.02
N TYR A 150 0.35 13.32 -0.19
CA TYR A 150 1.58 12.56 -0.41
C TYR A 150 2.77 13.16 0.32
N GLU A 151 3.03 14.45 0.15
CA GLU A 151 4.19 15.13 0.74
C GLU A 151 4.16 15.04 2.25
N HIS A 152 2.99 15.21 2.85
CA HIS A 152 2.76 15.03 4.28
C HIS A 152 3.13 13.61 4.74
N LEU A 153 2.52 12.59 4.13
CA LEU A 153 2.67 11.20 4.57
C LEU A 153 4.04 10.59 4.24
N ALA A 154 4.61 10.94 3.09
CA ALA A 154 5.84 10.34 2.57
C ALA A 154 7.11 11.08 3.00
N LYS A 155 7.04 12.38 3.32
CA LYS A 155 8.24 13.23 3.54
C LYS A 155 8.25 14.02 4.83
N GLN A 156 7.12 14.19 5.50
CA GLN A 156 7.00 15.08 6.67
C GLN A 156 6.67 14.32 7.96
N ASN A 157 6.99 13.02 8.02
CA ASN A 157 6.58 12.15 9.12
C ASN A 157 5.07 12.25 9.37
N GLY A 158 4.24 12.23 8.32
CA GLY A 158 2.79 12.40 8.46
C GLY A 158 2.08 11.29 9.25
N MET A 159 2.79 10.26 9.70
CA MET A 159 2.26 9.30 10.68
C MET A 159 2.51 9.73 12.14
N GLY A 160 3.34 10.75 12.37
CA GLY A 160 3.60 11.33 13.69
C GLY A 160 4.36 10.45 14.68
N PHE A 161 4.88 9.29 14.27
CA PHE A 161 5.60 8.39 15.18
C PHE A 161 7.06 8.83 15.35
N ILE A 162 7.53 8.72 16.59
CA ILE A 162 8.90 9.01 17.01
C ILE A 162 9.37 7.82 17.84
N SER A 163 10.61 7.40 17.63
CA SER A 163 11.28 6.34 18.37
C SER A 163 12.52 6.86 19.08
N ASN A 164 12.85 6.28 20.22
CA ASN A 164 14.09 6.51 20.96
C ASN A 164 15.08 5.33 20.87
N ALA A 165 14.86 4.40 19.94
CA ALA A 165 15.63 3.14 19.82
C ALA A 165 17.13 3.34 19.56
N SER A 166 17.52 4.49 18.97
CA SER A 166 18.92 4.89 18.75
C SER A 166 19.53 5.65 19.93
N GLY A 167 18.76 5.96 20.98
CA GLY A 167 19.14 6.87 22.07
C GLY A 167 18.76 8.33 21.82
N GLU A 168 18.26 8.66 20.62
CA GLU A 168 17.71 9.97 20.27
C GLU A 168 16.25 9.84 19.84
N ASN A 169 15.44 10.88 20.09
CA ASN A 169 14.04 10.92 19.64
C ASN A 169 13.99 11.30 18.15
N LEU A 170 13.90 10.29 17.28
CA LEU A 170 13.87 10.46 15.83
C LEU A 170 12.56 9.93 15.21
N PRO A 171 12.08 10.53 14.12
CA PRO A 171 11.04 9.92 13.29
C PRO A 171 11.42 8.50 12.86
N LEU A 172 10.42 7.69 12.55
CA LEU A 172 10.67 6.39 11.93
C LEU A 172 11.16 6.58 10.48
N ASP A 173 12.15 5.79 10.09
CA ASP A 173 12.66 5.78 8.73
C ASP A 173 11.70 5.07 7.75
N GLY A 174 11.81 5.44 6.48
CA GLY A 174 11.10 4.82 5.37
C GLY A 174 9.83 5.56 4.94
N ASN A 175 9.55 5.50 3.63
CA ASN A 175 8.38 6.14 3.05
C ASN A 175 7.13 5.26 3.18
N VAL A 176 6.24 5.61 4.11
CA VAL A 176 5.00 4.87 4.41
C VAL A 176 4.14 4.65 3.16
N VAL A 177 4.09 5.61 2.23
CA VAL A 177 3.33 5.47 0.98
C VAL A 177 3.96 4.39 0.10
N ALA A 178 5.28 4.43 -0.09
CA ALA A 178 6.01 3.46 -0.90
C ALA A 178 5.89 2.05 -0.34
N ILE A 179 6.05 1.92 0.97
CA ILE A 179 5.98 0.65 1.70
C ILE A 179 4.53 0.10 1.67
N SER A 180 3.52 0.97 1.80
CA SER A 180 2.11 0.57 1.66
C SER A 180 1.81 0.07 0.25
N VAL A 181 2.31 0.75 -0.79
CA VAL A 181 2.18 0.27 -2.18
C VAL A 181 2.84 -1.09 -2.37
N ARG A 182 4.01 -1.31 -1.76
CA ARG A 182 4.66 -2.62 -1.78
C ARG A 182 3.81 -3.70 -1.12
N GLN A 183 3.16 -3.40 0.01
CA GLN A 183 2.24 -4.34 0.66
C GLN A 183 0.99 -4.62 -0.19
N ILE A 184 0.41 -3.60 -0.82
CA ILE A 184 -0.74 -3.75 -1.73
C ILE A 184 -0.38 -4.65 -2.91
N ALA A 185 0.82 -4.48 -3.48
CA ALA A 185 1.31 -5.36 -4.54
C ALA A 185 1.45 -6.82 -4.06
N HIS A 186 1.93 -7.02 -2.82
CA HIS A 186 2.01 -8.35 -2.21
C HIS A 186 0.65 -9.02 -2.10
N GLU A 187 -0.31 -8.34 -1.48
CA GLU A 187 -1.69 -8.80 -1.33
C GLU A 187 -2.32 -9.18 -2.68
N PHE A 188 -2.14 -8.32 -3.68
CA PHE A 188 -2.67 -8.55 -5.02
C PHE A 188 -2.04 -9.78 -5.67
N MET A 189 -0.71 -9.94 -5.61
CA MET A 189 -0.04 -11.13 -6.15
C MET A 189 -0.49 -12.41 -5.43
N LYS A 190 -0.66 -12.38 -4.11
CA LYS A 190 -1.18 -13.50 -3.32
C LYS A 190 -2.63 -13.83 -3.71
N THR A 191 -3.43 -12.81 -4.02
CA THR A 191 -4.80 -12.99 -4.53
C THR A 191 -4.80 -13.72 -5.86
N LEU A 192 -3.97 -13.30 -6.82
CA LEU A 192 -3.83 -14.00 -8.11
C LEU A 192 -3.34 -15.44 -7.93
N ASP A 193 -2.36 -15.66 -7.04
CA ASP A 193 -1.84 -17.00 -6.76
C ASP A 193 -2.90 -17.92 -6.12
N ALA A 194 -3.83 -17.38 -5.34
CA ALA A 194 -4.93 -18.13 -4.75
C ALA A 194 -6.08 -18.47 -5.73
N HIS A 195 -6.16 -17.77 -6.87
CA HIS A 195 -7.21 -17.92 -7.88
C HIS A 195 -6.64 -18.26 -9.26
N ARG A 196 -5.53 -19.01 -9.32
CA ARG A 196 -4.87 -19.38 -10.58
C ARG A 196 -5.77 -20.13 -11.56
N ASP A 197 -6.77 -20.84 -11.04
CA ASP A 197 -7.82 -21.53 -11.80
C ASP A 197 -8.71 -20.58 -12.60
N LEU A 198 -8.87 -19.32 -12.16
CA LEU A 198 -9.60 -18.28 -12.91
C LEU A 198 -8.74 -17.58 -13.97
N LEU A 199 -7.42 -17.84 -13.98
CA LEU A 199 -6.44 -17.16 -14.84
C LEU A 199 -5.96 -18.04 -16.01
N SER A 200 -6.43 -19.29 -16.10
CA SER A 200 -6.04 -20.29 -17.11
C SER A 200 -6.90 -20.28 -18.36
#